data_AF-A0A364JV60-F1
#
_entry.id   AF-A0A364JV60-F1
#
_cell.length_a   1.000
_cell.length_b   1.000
_cell.length_c   1.000
_cell.angle_alpha   90.00
_cell.angle_beta   90.00
_cell.angle_gamma   90.00
#
_symmetry.space_group_name_H-M   'P 1'
#
loop_
_entity.id
_entity.type
_entity.pdbx_description
1 polymer ?
#
loop_
_entity_poly.entity_id
_entity_poly.type
_entity_poly.pdbx_seq_one_letter_code
_entity_poly.pdbx_strand_id
1 'polypeptide(L)'
;MMQLKWKRTVIGGQTAPYDFLAYTDWGTFCRVIKRPFGPSEGRWHWALTCNQSPFHQVPYGDCDSRDEVIDLVKRMFEELRITNKLEFHRPYVWNDSKIWY
;
A
#
# COMPACT_ATOMS: atom_id res chain seq x y z
N MET A 1 0.81 -14.29 14.33
CA MET A 1 1.50 -14.20 13.02
C MET A 1 0.87 -13.05 12.25
N MET A 2 1.65 -12.09 11.75
CA MET A 2 1.10 -10.94 11.03
C MET A 2 0.65 -11.37 9.63
N GLN A 3 -0.63 -11.11 9.30
CA GLN A 3 -1.23 -11.50 8.02
C GLN A 3 -1.49 -10.29 7.14
N LEU A 4 -1.23 -10.45 5.85
CA LEU A 4 -1.58 -9.46 4.83
C LEU A 4 -3.04 -9.64 4.40
N LYS A 5 -3.84 -8.60 4.55
CA LYS A 5 -5.26 -8.53 4.22
C LYS A 5 -5.49 -7.55 3.07
N TRP A 6 -6.63 -7.67 2.41
CA TRP A 6 -6.97 -6.87 1.24
C TRP A 6 -8.32 -6.20 1.41
N LYS A 7 -8.43 -4.94 0.97
CA LYS A 7 -9.71 -4.22 0.89
C LYS A 7 -9.73 -3.32 -0.34
N ARG A 8 -10.94 -2.99 -0.81
CA ARG A 8 -11.14 -1.97 -1.84
C ARG A 8 -11.12 -0.58 -1.19
N THR A 9 -10.64 0.42 -1.92
CA THR A 9 -10.74 1.80 -1.47
C THR A 9 -12.16 2.32 -1.65
N VAL A 10 -12.55 3.24 -0.77
CA VAL A 10 -13.82 3.97 -0.85
C VAL A 10 -13.49 5.44 -1.11
N ILE A 11 -13.97 5.97 -2.24
CA ILE A 11 -13.75 7.34 -2.68
C ILE A 11 -15.13 7.98 -2.84
N GLY A 12 -15.40 9.09 -2.14
CA GLY A 12 -16.70 9.76 -2.18
C GLY A 12 -17.88 8.86 -1.74
N GLY A 13 -17.63 7.94 -0.81
CA GLY A 13 -18.64 6.97 -0.34
C GLY A 13 -18.87 5.78 -1.29
N GLN A 14 -18.19 5.73 -2.43
CA GLN A 14 -18.32 4.64 -3.41
C GLN A 14 -17.08 3.75 -3.41
N THR A 15 -17.31 2.43 -3.51
CA THR A 15 -16.22 1.46 -3.62
C THR A 15 -15.57 1.55 -5.01
N ALA A 16 -14.29 1.86 -5.06
CA ALA A 16 -13.55 1.91 -6.32
C ALA A 16 -13.26 0.48 -6.83
N PRO A 17 -13.66 0.13 -8.07
CA PRO A 17 -13.57 -1.24 -8.56
C PRO A 17 -12.14 -1.69 -8.86
N TYR A 18 -11.23 -0.75 -9.12
CA TYR A 18 -9.86 -1.02 -9.57
C TYR A 18 -8.79 -0.41 -8.66
N ASP A 19 -9.12 -0.20 -7.39
CA ASP A 19 -8.21 0.38 -6.41
C ASP A 19 -8.33 -0.35 -5.06
N PHE A 20 -7.20 -0.85 -4.60
CA PHE A 20 -7.07 -1.82 -3.53
C PHE A 20 -5.98 -1.40 -2.56
N LEU A 21 -6.16 -1.77 -1.30
CA LEU A 21 -5.15 -1.63 -0.25
C LEU A 21 -4.79 -3.01 0.30
N ALA A 22 -3.50 -3.31 0.30
CA ALA A 22 -2.92 -4.35 1.11
C ALA A 22 -2.59 -3.76 2.48
N TYR A 23 -3.04 -4.40 3.56
CA TYR A 23 -2.89 -3.90 4.92
C TYR A 23 -2.68 -5.04 5.91
N THR A 24 -2.14 -4.70 7.07
CA THR A 24 -2.05 -5.58 8.22
C THR A 24 -2.76 -4.94 9.41
N ASP A 25 -2.77 -5.61 10.55
CA ASP A 25 -3.28 -5.03 11.80
C ASP A 25 -2.44 -3.81 12.27
N TRP A 26 -1.27 -3.57 11.66
CA TRP A 26 -0.40 -2.43 11.98
C TRP A 26 -0.61 -1.23 11.06
N GLY A 27 -1.34 -1.40 9.95
CA GLY A 27 -1.62 -0.31 9.02
C GLY A 27 -1.62 -0.74 7.57
N THR A 28 -1.65 0.26 6.68
CA THR A 28 -1.56 0.05 5.24
C THR A 28 -0.13 -0.26 4.86
N PHE A 29 0.05 -1.24 3.97
CA PHE A 29 1.35 -1.68 3.46
C PHE A 29 1.57 -1.24 2.01
N CYS A 30 0.56 -1.40 1.16
CA CYS A 30 0.66 -1.12 -0.27
C CYS A 30 -0.70 -0.70 -0.84
N ARG A 31 -0.69 0.22 -1.80
CA ARG A 31 -1.85 0.53 -2.64
C ARG A 31 -1.61 -0.02 -4.04
N VAL A 32 -2.64 -0.65 -4.58
CA VAL A 32 -2.65 -1.24 -5.92
C VAL A 32 -3.81 -0.63 -6.70
N ILE A 33 -3.52 0.00 -7.84
CA ILE A 33 -4.52 0.68 -8.67
C ILE A 33 -4.33 0.34 -10.15
N LYS A 34 -5.43 0.04 -10.86
CA LYS A 34 -5.40 -0.07 -12.31
C LYS A 34 -5.35 1.33 -12.92
N ARG A 35 -4.37 1.59 -13.78
CA ARG A 35 -4.22 2.85 -14.52
C ARG A 35 -5.45 3.01 -15.44
N PRO A 36 -6.28 4.04 -15.24
CA PRO A 36 -7.51 4.19 -16.01
C PRO A 36 -7.29 4.84 -17.38
N PHE A 37 -6.18 5.58 -17.56
CA PHE A 37 -5.92 6.35 -18.78
C PHE A 37 -4.41 6.45 -19.08
N GLY A 38 -4.09 6.78 -20.34
CA GLY A 38 -2.73 7.13 -20.79
C GLY A 38 -1.92 5.95 -21.34
N PRO A 39 -0.61 6.13 -21.57
CA PRO A 39 0.25 5.10 -22.19
C PRO A 39 0.37 3.79 -21.41
N SER A 40 -0.02 3.79 -20.13
CA SER A 40 -0.02 2.62 -19.25
C SER A 40 -1.44 2.17 -18.89
N GLU A 41 -2.46 2.63 -19.63
CA GLU A 41 -3.84 2.19 -19.45
C GLU A 41 -3.92 0.66 -19.42
N GLY A 42 -4.71 0.13 -18.50
CA GLY A 42 -4.87 -1.31 -18.35
C GLY A 42 -3.86 -1.95 -17.39
N ARG A 43 -2.69 -1.33 -17.18
CA ARG A 43 -1.66 -1.82 -16.27
C ARG A 43 -2.01 -1.58 -14.81
N TRP A 44 -1.45 -2.41 -13.95
CA TRP A 44 -1.63 -2.38 -12.51
C TRP A 44 -0.44 -1.72 -11.84
N HIS A 45 -0.66 -0.53 -11.33
CA HIS A 45 0.33 0.21 -10.57
C HIS A 45 0.29 -0.23 -9.10
N TRP A 46 1.45 -0.40 -8.48
CA TRP A 46 1.57 -0.58 -7.04
C TRP A 46 2.53 0.44 -6.45
N ALA A 47 2.24 0.86 -5.23
CA ALA A 47 3.13 1.69 -4.44
C ALA A 47 3.06 1.24 -2.99
N LEU A 48 4.22 1.02 -2.37
CA LEU A 48 4.26 0.83 -0.92
C LEU A 48 3.72 2.09 -0.23
N THR A 49 3.23 1.96 1.00
CA THR A 49 2.69 3.11 1.75
C THR A 49 3.60 3.42 2.92
N CYS A 50 4.69 4.16 2.68
CA CYS A 50 5.63 4.49 3.74
C CYS A 50 5.13 5.64 4.61
N ASN A 51 5.32 5.56 5.94
CA ASN A 51 5.10 6.68 6.87
C ASN A 51 6.30 7.64 6.92
N GLN A 52 7.30 7.44 6.05
CA GLN A 52 8.45 8.33 5.98
C GLN A 52 8.07 9.67 5.35
N SER A 53 8.91 10.67 5.66
CA SER A 53 8.88 12.03 5.12
C SER A 53 8.35 12.10 3.68
N PRO A 54 7.52 13.09 3.33
CA PRO A 54 6.99 13.28 1.98
C PRO A 54 8.08 13.48 0.91
N PHE A 55 9.33 13.68 1.32
CA PHE A 55 10.49 13.84 0.43
C PHE A 55 11.20 12.52 0.07
N HIS A 56 10.83 11.39 0.66
CA HIS A 56 11.36 10.08 0.23
C HIS A 56 10.49 9.47 -0.87
N GLN A 57 11.12 9.08 -1.98
CA GLN A 57 10.45 8.27 -2.99
C GLN A 57 10.07 6.93 -2.38
N VAL A 58 8.77 6.65 -2.36
CA VAL A 58 8.25 5.37 -1.90
C VAL A 58 8.40 4.35 -3.03
N PRO A 59 8.87 3.12 -2.78
CA PRO A 59 8.98 2.12 -3.85
C PRO A 59 7.63 1.89 -4.55
N TYR A 60 7.67 1.93 -5.87
CA TYR A 60 6.52 1.73 -6.74
C TYR A 60 6.91 0.98 -8.01
N GLY A 61 5.91 0.48 -8.73
CA GLY A 61 6.10 -0.16 -10.03
C GLY A 61 4.79 -0.43 -10.74
N ASP A 62 4.87 -1.09 -11.89
CA ASP A 62 3.71 -1.47 -12.68
C ASP A 62 3.82 -2.95 -13.10
N CYS A 63 2.69 -3.63 -13.16
CA CYS A 63 2.51 -5.01 -13.60
C CYS A 63 1.46 -5.06 -14.71
N ASP A 64 1.49 -6.09 -15.55
CA ASP A 64 0.55 -6.22 -16.66
C ASP A 64 -0.79 -6.81 -16.20
N SER A 65 -0.81 -7.53 -15.08
CA SER A 65 -2.03 -8.16 -14.54
C SER A 65 -2.23 -7.93 -13.04
N ARG A 66 -3.49 -8.11 -12.60
CA ARG A 66 -3.88 -8.01 -11.19
C ARG A 66 -3.23 -9.10 -10.34
N ASP A 67 -3.19 -10.32 -10.87
CA ASP A 67 -2.73 -11.46 -10.08
C ASP A 67 -1.20 -11.40 -9.91
N GLU A 68 -0.48 -10.94 -10.94
CA GLU A 68 0.96 -10.63 -10.86
C GLU A 68 1.27 -9.60 -9.76
N VAL A 69 0.56 -8.48 -9.72
CA VAL A 69 0.80 -7.47 -8.69
C VAL A 69 0.45 -7.98 -7.29
N ILE A 70 -0.61 -8.80 -7.15
CA ILE A 70 -0.98 -9.40 -5.86
C ILE A 70 0.13 -10.33 -5.38
N ASP A 71 0.66 -11.19 -6.24
CA ASP A 71 1.70 -12.14 -5.87
C ASP A 71 3.05 -11.45 -5.59
N LEU A 72 3.38 -10.40 -6.36
CA LEU A 72 4.52 -9.53 -6.07
C LEU A 72 4.40 -8.90 -4.68
N VAL A 73 3.25 -8.30 -4.35
CA VAL A 73 3.02 -7.65 -3.05
C VAL A 73 3.08 -8.64 -1.89
N LYS A 74 2.55 -9.86 -2.05
CA LYS A 74 2.69 -10.93 -1.04
C LYS A 74 4.16 -11.31 -0.84
N ARG A 75 4.92 -11.47 -1.92
CA ARG A 75 6.35 -11.81 -1.86
C ARG A 75 7.15 -10.70 -1.17
N MET A 76 6.92 -9.44 -1.54
CA MET A 76 7.56 -8.28 -0.90
C MET A 76 7.24 -8.23 0.60
N PHE A 77 5.97 -8.43 0.97
CA PHE A 77 5.56 -8.47 2.38
C PHE A 77 6.32 -9.54 3.15
N GLU A 78 6.39 -10.76 2.62
CA GLU A 78 7.06 -11.88 3.28
C GLU A 78 8.57 -11.68 3.39
N GLU A 79 9.21 -11.15 2.35
CA GLU A 79 10.65 -10.83 2.36
C GLU A 79 10.97 -9.76 3.41
N LEU A 80 10.20 -8.68 3.46
CA LEU A 80 10.36 -7.63 4.48
C LEU A 80 10.04 -8.14 5.88
N ARG A 81 9.10 -9.09 6.02
CA ARG A 81 8.76 -9.73 7.28
C ARG A 81 9.90 -10.58 7.81
N ILE A 82 10.47 -11.44 6.96
CA ILE A 82 11.57 -12.35 7.31
C ILE A 82 12.85 -11.56 7.63
N THR A 83 13.12 -10.49 6.88
CA THR A 83 14.30 -9.64 7.09
C THR A 83 14.14 -8.62 8.23
N ASN A 84 13.02 -8.65 8.97
CA ASN A 84 12.65 -7.70 10.02
C ASN A 84 12.69 -6.22 9.57
N LYS A 85 12.44 -5.97 8.28
CA LYS A 85 12.40 -4.63 7.69
C LYS A 85 10.98 -4.05 7.63
N LEU A 86 9.95 -4.76 8.09
CA LEU A 86 8.59 -4.19 8.17
C LEU A 86 8.46 -3.01 9.15
N GLU A 87 9.50 -2.69 9.92
CA GLU A 87 9.56 -1.49 10.77
C GLU A 87 9.38 -0.17 10.00
N PHE A 88 9.54 -0.17 8.66
CA PHE A 88 9.14 0.94 7.76
C PHE A 88 7.66 1.37 7.90
N HIS A 89 6.80 0.57 8.54
CA HIS A 89 5.37 0.82 8.70
C HIS A 89 4.87 0.83 10.15
N ARG A 90 5.74 0.94 11.17
CA ARG A 90 5.19 1.35 12.47
C ARG A 90 4.50 2.71 12.23
N PRO A 91 3.24 2.91 12.65
CA PRO A 91 2.74 4.26 12.76
C PRO A 91 3.76 5.01 13.60
N TYR A 92 4.32 6.10 13.06
CA TYR A 92 4.80 7.14 13.95
C TYR A 92 3.57 7.47 14.80
N VAL A 93 3.57 6.99 16.03
CA VAL A 93 2.70 7.55 17.04
C VAL A 93 3.24 8.96 17.18
N TRP A 94 2.68 9.90 16.40
CA TRP A 94 2.81 11.30 16.74
C TRP A 94 2.16 11.39 18.10
N ASN A 95 2.99 11.34 19.13
CA ASN A 95 2.59 11.58 20.50
C ASN A 95 2.37 13.09 20.64
N ASP A 96 1.43 13.64 19.88
CA ASP A 96 0.88 14.95 20.15
C ASP A 96 -0.52 14.72 20.71
N SER A 97 -0.54 14.54 22.03
CA SER A 97 -1.65 14.88 22.92
C SER A 97 -2.03 16.37 22.83
N LYS A 98 -1.90 17.01 21.66
CA LYS A 98 -2.18 18.42 21.43
C LYS A 98 -3.45 18.55 20.62
N ILE A 99 -4.52 18.73 21.39
CA ILE A 99 -5.77 19.33 20.96
C ILE A 99 -5.42 20.78 20.60
N TRP A 100 -5.62 21.17 19.35
CA TRP A 100 -5.54 22.58 18.95
C TRP A 100 -6.95 23.16 19.05
N TYR A 101 -7.10 24.12 19.96
CA TYR A 101 -8.25 25.02 20.11
C TYR A 101 -8.21 26.12 19.05
#